data_AF-A0A9Y2FZV1-F1
#
_entry.id   AF-A0A9Y2FZV1-F1
#
_cell.length_a   1.000
_cell.length_b   1.000
_cell.length_c   1.000
_cell.angle_alpha   90.00
_cell.angle_beta   90.00
_cell.angle_gamma   90.00
#
_symmetry.space_group_name_H-M   'P 1'
#
loop_
_entity.id
_entity.type
_entity.pdbx_description
1 polymer ?
#
loop_
_entity_poly.entity_id
_entity_poly.type
_entity_poly.pdbx_seq_one_letter_code
_entity_poly.pdbx_strand_id
1 'polypeptide(L)'
;MDLRNAAYAGNGTIDCEIEHPELGWIPFTASPDDPDERARGIYQQILDSGIEIAPYEVPPVDVEALAASKLDEINRASEADLAELRRQYPQYEIDTWPQQEAEARAWQADNNAHTPTLDGIAARRGIAFDELVRRVIANAEAYRPIVTDVIGKRQRLEDQIRAAVDAGDAGAIRAISWPEEVS
;
A
#
# COMPACT_ATOMS: atom_id res chain seq x y z
N MET A 1 23.86 42.62 9.37
CA MET A 1 22.62 41.83 9.27
C MET A 1 22.70 40.85 10.40
N ASP A 2 21.71 40.86 11.29
CA ASP A 2 21.71 39.98 12.44
C ASP A 2 21.11 38.62 12.04
N LEU A 3 21.71 37.55 12.56
CA LEU A 3 21.47 36.16 12.20
C LEU A 3 21.25 35.35 13.47
N ARG A 4 20.31 34.39 13.44
CA ARG A 4 20.12 33.42 14.53
C ARG A 4 19.55 32.10 14.02
N ASN A 5 19.52 31.09 14.89
CA ASN A 5 18.93 29.77 14.63
C ASN A 5 19.51 29.09 13.38
N ALA A 6 20.83 29.18 13.18
CA ALA A 6 21.48 28.55 12.04
C ALA A 6 21.60 27.04 12.23
N ALA A 7 21.16 26.27 11.23
CA ALA A 7 21.29 24.83 11.17
C ALA A 7 21.65 24.38 9.75
N TYR A 8 22.53 23.40 9.62
CA TYR A 8 22.80 22.78 8.32
C TYR A 8 21.55 22.06 7.81
N ALA A 9 21.32 22.14 6.49
CA ALA A 9 20.36 21.31 5.78
C ALA A 9 21.08 20.12 5.10
N GLY A 10 20.32 19.09 4.74
CA GLY A 10 20.85 17.83 4.17
C GLY A 10 21.53 17.96 2.79
N ASN A 11 21.51 19.14 2.17
CA ASN A 11 22.12 19.46 0.87
C ASN A 11 23.31 20.43 0.99
N GLY A 12 23.78 20.73 2.21
CA GLY A 12 24.91 21.64 2.44
C GLY A 12 24.55 23.13 2.51
N THR A 13 23.27 23.48 2.38
CA THR A 13 22.77 24.83 2.70
C THR A 13 22.65 25.02 4.21
N ILE A 14 22.42 26.27 4.64
CA ILE A 14 22.18 26.61 6.05
C ILE A 14 20.82 27.30 6.14
N ASP A 15 19.90 26.69 6.89
CA ASP A 15 18.66 27.34 7.28
C ASP A 15 18.92 28.24 8.49
N CYS A 16 18.46 29.49 8.43
CA CYS A 16 18.64 30.48 9.48
C CYS A 16 17.49 31.49 9.51
N GLU A 17 17.46 32.35 10.53
CA GLU A 17 16.59 33.53 10.53
C GLU A 17 17.44 34.79 10.35
N ILE A 18 17.01 35.68 9.45
CA ILE A 18 17.61 37.00 9.22
C ILE A 18 16.68 38.10 9.75
N GLU A 19 17.24 39.15 10.34
CA GLU A 19 16.46 40.32 10.73
C GLU A 19 16.19 41.22 9.53
N HIS A 20 14.91 41.37 9.16
CA HIS A 20 14.43 42.28 8.13
C HIS A 20 13.87 43.58 8.75
N PRO A 21 14.24 44.77 8.27
CA PRO A 21 13.85 46.05 8.88
C PRO A 21 12.34 46.27 9.03
N GLU A 22 11.53 45.71 8.12
CA GLU A 22 10.07 45.88 8.12
C GLU A 22 9.31 44.65 8.61
N LEU A 23 9.92 43.45 8.51
CA LEU A 23 9.23 42.17 8.72
C LEU A 23 9.70 41.46 10.00
N GLY A 24 10.73 41.99 10.68
CA GLY A 24 11.36 41.33 11.80
C GLY A 24 12.16 40.09 11.36
N TRP A 25 12.23 39.09 12.23
CA TRP A 25 12.94 37.83 11.94
C TRP A 25 12.17 36.99 10.93
N ILE A 26 12.77 36.72 9.78
CA ILE A 26 12.20 35.89 8.71
C ILE A 26 13.10 34.68 8.43
N PRO A 27 12.52 33.52 8.05
CA PRO A 27 13.30 32.36 7.65
C PRO A 27 14.05 32.63 6.34
N PHE A 28 15.28 32.14 6.25
CA PHE A 28 16.15 32.25 5.09
C PHE A 28 17.01 30.99 4.94
N THR A 29 17.13 30.49 3.71
CA THR A 29 18.04 29.38 3.40
C THR A 29 19.24 29.94 2.64
N ALA A 30 20.39 29.98 3.30
CA ALA A 30 21.63 30.42 2.71
C ALA A 30 22.28 29.27 1.93
N SER A 31 22.60 29.51 0.65
CA SER A 31 23.24 28.53 -0.22
C SER A 31 24.59 29.04 -0.74
N PRO A 32 25.65 28.21 -0.76
CA PRO A 32 26.91 28.59 -1.39
C PRO A 32 26.77 28.70 -2.92
N ASP A 33 25.79 28.00 -3.50
CA ASP A 33 25.53 27.93 -4.94
C ASP A 33 24.35 28.84 -5.39
N ASP A 34 23.91 29.77 -4.54
CA ASP A 34 22.81 30.68 -4.89
C ASP A 34 23.18 31.51 -6.14
N PRO A 35 22.30 31.70 -7.13
CA PRO A 35 22.61 32.56 -8.29
C PRO A 35 22.83 34.04 -7.90
N ASP A 36 22.20 34.53 -6.85
CA ASP A 36 22.36 35.91 -6.36
C ASP A 36 23.62 36.05 -5.50
N GLU A 37 24.48 37.01 -5.88
CA GLU A 37 25.75 37.25 -5.20
C GLU A 37 25.59 37.68 -3.73
N ARG A 38 24.53 38.41 -3.42
CA ARG A 38 24.22 38.80 -2.04
C ARG A 38 23.77 37.60 -1.22
N ALA A 39 22.97 36.71 -1.80
CA ALA A 39 22.52 35.50 -1.12
C ALA A 39 23.68 34.52 -0.84
N ARG A 40 24.60 34.33 -1.79
CA ARG A 40 25.87 33.62 -1.54
C ARG A 40 26.72 34.29 -0.46
N GLY A 41 26.76 35.62 -0.47
CA GLY A 41 27.46 36.41 0.54
C GLY A 41 26.93 36.16 1.96
N ILE A 42 25.62 35.91 2.12
CA ILE A 42 25.02 35.55 3.41
C ILE A 42 25.54 34.19 3.90
N TYR A 43 25.70 33.20 3.00
CA TYR A 43 26.29 31.91 3.38
C TYR A 43 27.71 32.06 3.95
N GLN A 44 28.57 32.82 3.26
CA GLN A 44 29.93 33.08 3.74
C GLN A 44 29.93 33.88 5.05
N GLN A 45 29.04 34.86 5.19
CA GLN A 45 28.89 35.63 6.43
C GLN A 45 28.50 34.74 7.61
N ILE A 46 27.62 33.75 7.41
CA ILE A 46 27.27 32.80 8.47
C ILE A 46 28.51 32.00 8.91
N LEU A 47 29.30 31.49 7.97
CA LEU A 47 30.54 30.76 8.29
C LEU A 47 31.57 31.63 9.04
N ASP A 48 31.67 32.91 8.68
CA ASP A 48 32.63 33.85 9.28
C ASP A 48 32.12 34.50 10.58
N SER A 49 30.82 34.40 10.87
CA SER A 49 30.17 35.08 12.01
C SER A 49 30.53 34.52 13.38
N GLY A 50 31.03 33.28 13.43
CA GLY A 50 31.29 32.56 14.67
C GLY A 50 30.03 32.11 15.41
N ILE A 51 28.84 32.21 14.81
CA ILE A 51 27.63 31.59 15.39
C ILE A 51 27.77 30.07 15.33
N GLU A 52 27.22 29.38 16.33
CA GLU A 52 27.11 27.93 16.27
C GLU A 52 26.07 27.56 15.20
N ILE A 53 26.49 26.72 14.24
CA ILE A 53 25.61 26.16 13.23
C ILE A 53 25.25 24.75 13.71
N ALA A 54 23.99 24.55 14.08
CA ALA A 54 23.52 23.24 14.50
C ALA A 54 23.73 22.22 13.37
N PRO A 55 24.09 20.97 13.68
CA PRO A 55 24.20 19.93 12.68
C PRO A 55 22.85 19.65 12.02
N TYR A 56 22.87 19.12 10.81
CA TYR A 56 21.65 18.65 10.15
C TYR A 56 21.04 17.47 10.91
N GLU A 57 19.76 17.59 11.27
CA GLU A 57 18.95 16.48 11.77
C GLU A 57 18.02 15.98 10.66
N VAL A 58 18.14 14.69 10.32
CA VAL A 58 17.23 14.06 9.36
C VAL A 58 15.82 14.08 9.96
N PRO A 59 14.80 14.63 9.27
CA PRO A 59 13.44 14.60 9.76
C PRO A 59 13.02 13.16 10.08
N PRO A 60 12.30 12.94 11.19
CA PRO A 60 11.81 11.61 11.52
C PRO A 60 10.92 11.09 10.39
N VAL A 61 11.12 9.83 10.02
CA VAL A 61 10.27 9.19 9.03
C VAL A 61 8.87 9.02 9.63
N ASP A 62 7.85 9.45 8.89
CA ASP A 62 6.47 9.13 9.22
C ASP A 62 6.19 7.65 8.91
N VAL A 63 6.35 6.82 9.94
CA VAL A 63 6.15 5.37 9.86
C VAL A 63 4.71 5.00 9.55
N GLU A 64 3.74 5.81 9.98
CA GLU A 64 2.31 5.58 9.73
C GLU A 64 1.97 5.82 8.26
N ALA A 65 2.44 6.94 7.70
CA ALA A 65 2.27 7.22 6.27
C ALA A 65 2.96 6.17 5.40
N LEU A 66 4.15 5.70 5.80
CA LEU A 66 4.88 4.64 5.11
C LEU A 66 4.11 3.30 5.17
N ALA A 67 3.54 2.95 6.33
CA ALA A 67 2.73 1.76 6.51
C ALA A 67 1.46 1.78 5.67
N ALA A 68 0.76 2.92 5.63
CA ALA A 68 -0.42 3.09 4.79
C ALA A 68 -0.09 2.86 3.30
N SER A 69 1.00 3.46 2.81
CA SER A 69 1.46 3.25 1.43
C SER A 69 1.81 1.79 1.14
N LYS A 70 2.46 1.10 2.10
CA LYS A 70 2.82 -0.31 1.96
C LYS A 70 1.59 -1.22 1.99
N LEU A 71 0.61 -0.94 2.85
CA LEU A 71 -0.63 -1.70 2.89
C LEU A 71 -1.40 -1.59 1.57
N ASP A 72 -1.45 -0.39 0.98
CA ASP A 72 -2.05 -0.16 -0.32
C ASP A 72 -1.35 -0.95 -1.44
N GLU A 73 -0.02 -1.04 -1.42
CA GLU A 73 0.75 -1.86 -2.35
C GLU A 73 0.38 -3.34 -2.24
N ILE A 74 0.32 -3.87 -1.02
CA ILE A 74 -0.01 -5.28 -0.74
C ILE A 74 -1.46 -5.59 -1.14
N ASN A 75 -2.39 -4.68 -0.85
CA ASN A 75 -3.79 -4.84 -1.25
C ASN A 75 -3.91 -4.89 -2.79
N ARG A 76 -3.31 -3.94 -3.51
CA ARG A 76 -3.33 -3.94 -4.99
C ARG A 76 -2.71 -5.21 -5.59
N ALA A 77 -1.59 -5.68 -5.04
CA ALA A 77 -0.96 -6.91 -5.51
C ALA A 77 -1.86 -8.13 -5.28
N SER A 78 -2.45 -8.25 -4.08
CA SER A 78 -3.39 -9.34 -3.77
C SER A 78 -4.65 -9.31 -4.64
N GLU A 79 -5.14 -8.10 -4.98
CA GLU A 79 -6.27 -7.93 -5.89
C GLU A 79 -5.90 -8.33 -7.31
N ALA A 80 -4.68 -8.02 -7.78
CA ALA A 80 -4.21 -8.40 -9.10
C ALA A 80 -4.15 -9.94 -9.27
N ASP A 81 -3.63 -10.66 -8.27
CA ASP A 81 -3.59 -12.13 -8.26
C ASP A 81 -5.01 -12.72 -8.39
N LEU A 82 -5.97 -12.18 -7.63
CA LEU A 82 -7.37 -12.64 -7.70
C LEU A 82 -8.09 -12.20 -8.98
N ALA A 83 -7.75 -11.03 -9.52
CA ALA A 83 -8.34 -10.51 -10.75
C ALA A 83 -7.98 -11.39 -11.94
N GLU A 84 -6.74 -11.90 -12.00
CA GLU A 84 -6.31 -12.84 -13.03
C GLU A 84 -7.18 -14.11 -13.05
N LEU A 85 -7.42 -14.69 -11.88
CA LEU A 85 -8.28 -15.87 -11.70
C LEU A 85 -9.75 -15.62 -12.07
N ARG A 86 -10.23 -14.40 -11.84
CA ARG A 86 -11.63 -14.00 -12.06
C ARG A 86 -11.89 -13.41 -13.44
N ARG A 87 -10.84 -13.10 -14.22
CA ARG A 87 -10.90 -12.31 -15.46
C ARG A 87 -11.96 -12.75 -16.47
N GLN A 88 -12.24 -14.05 -16.54
CA GLN A 88 -13.18 -14.62 -17.51
C GLN A 88 -14.65 -14.50 -17.08
N TYR A 89 -14.90 -14.07 -15.84
CA TYR A 89 -16.23 -14.03 -15.26
C TYR A 89 -16.61 -12.59 -14.89
N PRO A 90 -17.79 -12.12 -15.31
CA PRO A 90 -18.27 -10.82 -14.88
C PRO A 90 -18.57 -10.82 -13.37
N GLN A 91 -18.48 -9.66 -12.73
CA GLN A 91 -18.62 -9.54 -11.27
C GLN A 91 -19.94 -10.12 -10.75
N TYR A 92 -21.06 -9.85 -11.44
CA TYR A 92 -22.37 -10.37 -11.03
C TYR A 92 -22.43 -11.91 -11.02
N GLU A 93 -21.61 -12.61 -11.82
CA GLU A 93 -21.56 -14.07 -11.81
C GLU A 93 -20.78 -14.56 -10.60
N ILE A 94 -19.64 -13.91 -10.31
CA ILE A 94 -18.80 -14.20 -9.14
C ILE A 94 -19.59 -14.03 -7.85
N ASP A 95 -20.40 -12.98 -7.76
CA ASP A 95 -21.24 -12.69 -6.59
C ASP A 95 -22.25 -13.81 -6.30
N THR A 96 -22.61 -14.62 -7.31
CA THR A 96 -23.54 -15.75 -7.17
C THR A 96 -22.84 -17.08 -6.88
N TRP A 97 -21.51 -17.18 -7.00
CA TRP A 97 -20.80 -18.44 -6.78
C TRP A 97 -21.06 -19.09 -5.42
N PRO A 98 -21.13 -18.34 -4.29
CA PRO A 98 -21.48 -18.94 -3.00
C PRO A 98 -22.86 -19.60 -2.99
N GLN A 99 -23.85 -18.98 -3.66
CA GLN A 99 -25.19 -19.54 -3.79
C GLN A 99 -25.20 -20.79 -4.67
N GLN A 100 -24.50 -20.75 -5.82
CA GLN A 100 -24.37 -21.90 -6.71
C GLN A 100 -23.69 -23.08 -5.99
N GLU A 101 -22.60 -22.83 -5.25
CA GLU A 101 -21.94 -23.86 -4.45
C GLU A 101 -22.87 -24.43 -3.38
N ALA A 102 -23.60 -23.58 -2.66
CA ALA A 102 -24.56 -24.01 -1.64
C ALA A 102 -25.66 -24.90 -2.23
N GLU A 103 -26.27 -24.50 -3.35
CA GLU A 103 -27.28 -25.30 -4.06
C GLU A 103 -26.70 -26.63 -4.55
N ALA A 104 -25.49 -26.63 -5.12
CA ALA A 104 -24.85 -27.83 -5.63
C ALA A 104 -24.53 -28.84 -4.51
N ARG A 105 -24.03 -28.34 -3.37
CA ARG A 105 -23.75 -29.19 -2.19
C ARG A 105 -25.04 -29.68 -1.52
N ALA A 106 -26.09 -28.87 -1.49
CA ALA A 106 -27.40 -29.30 -1.01
C ALA A 106 -27.97 -30.44 -1.87
N TRP A 107 -27.88 -30.32 -3.20
CA TRP A 107 -28.29 -31.39 -4.12
C TRP A 107 -27.48 -32.67 -3.92
N GLN A 108 -26.15 -32.58 -3.75
CA GLN A 108 -25.33 -33.77 -3.47
C GLN A 108 -25.72 -34.49 -2.18
N ALA A 109 -26.21 -33.75 -1.18
CA ALA A 109 -26.65 -34.33 0.09
C ALA A 109 -28.09 -34.87 0.00
N ASP A 110 -28.96 -34.20 -0.76
CA ASP A 110 -30.35 -34.57 -0.99
C ASP A 110 -30.78 -34.15 -2.41
N ASN A 111 -31.00 -35.13 -3.28
CA ASN A 111 -31.47 -34.92 -4.66
C ASN A 111 -32.93 -34.40 -4.76
N ASN A 112 -33.52 -33.92 -3.67
CA ASN A 112 -34.77 -33.15 -3.67
C ASN A 112 -34.58 -31.71 -3.17
N ALA A 113 -33.33 -31.28 -2.92
CA ALA A 113 -33.04 -29.92 -2.49
C ALA A 113 -33.56 -28.87 -3.50
N HIS A 114 -34.05 -27.75 -2.99
CA HIS A 114 -34.50 -26.64 -3.83
C HIS A 114 -33.31 -25.84 -4.39
N THR A 115 -33.13 -25.87 -5.71
CA THR A 115 -31.95 -25.33 -6.42
C THR A 115 -32.30 -24.38 -7.57
N PRO A 116 -33.06 -23.30 -7.31
CA PRO A 116 -33.66 -22.46 -8.35
C PRO A 116 -32.64 -21.76 -9.25
N THR A 117 -31.43 -21.49 -8.72
CA THR A 117 -30.36 -20.85 -9.49
C THR A 117 -29.75 -21.85 -10.46
N LEU A 118 -29.38 -23.04 -9.98
CA LEU A 118 -28.83 -24.09 -10.82
C LEU A 118 -29.86 -24.61 -11.83
N ASP A 119 -31.14 -24.69 -11.46
CA ASP A 119 -32.24 -25.03 -12.36
C ASP A 119 -32.31 -24.06 -13.53
N GLY A 120 -32.31 -22.75 -13.23
CA GLY A 120 -32.32 -21.70 -14.23
C GLY A 120 -31.10 -21.75 -15.14
N ILE A 121 -29.90 -21.92 -14.57
CA ILE A 121 -28.64 -22.00 -15.33
C ILE A 121 -28.63 -23.23 -16.24
N ALA A 122 -28.97 -24.41 -15.72
CA ALA A 122 -28.99 -25.66 -16.49
C ALA A 122 -29.98 -25.59 -17.65
N ALA A 123 -31.20 -25.09 -17.40
CA ALA A 123 -32.24 -24.94 -18.41
C ALA A 123 -31.85 -23.96 -19.52
N ARG A 124 -31.24 -22.81 -19.18
CA ARG A 124 -30.82 -21.81 -20.18
C ARG A 124 -29.59 -22.23 -20.97
N ARG A 125 -28.68 -23.00 -20.36
CA ARG A 125 -27.48 -23.53 -21.03
C ARG A 125 -27.73 -24.81 -21.81
N GLY A 126 -28.85 -25.50 -21.58
CA GLY A 126 -29.14 -26.79 -22.20
C GLY A 126 -28.18 -27.89 -21.75
N ILE A 127 -27.67 -27.81 -20.52
CA ILE A 127 -26.76 -28.83 -19.94
C ILE A 127 -27.52 -29.69 -18.94
N ALA A 128 -27.07 -30.93 -18.75
CA ALA A 128 -27.62 -31.80 -17.73
C ALA A 128 -27.41 -31.20 -16.34
N PHE A 129 -28.43 -31.25 -15.48
CA PHE A 129 -28.38 -30.67 -14.13
C PHE A 129 -27.24 -31.27 -13.29
N ASP A 130 -27.11 -32.60 -13.27
CA ASP A 130 -26.04 -33.27 -12.53
C ASP A 130 -24.62 -32.95 -13.07
N GLU A 131 -24.51 -32.64 -14.37
CA GLU A 131 -23.27 -32.14 -14.96
C GLU A 131 -22.94 -30.73 -14.46
N LEU A 132 -23.94 -29.84 -14.38
CA LEU A 132 -23.76 -28.50 -13.81
C LEU A 132 -23.33 -28.58 -12.33
N VAL A 133 -24.01 -29.40 -11.51
CA VAL A 133 -23.68 -29.61 -10.09
C VAL A 133 -22.21 -30.03 -9.94
N ARG A 134 -21.76 -31.03 -10.72
CA ARG A 134 -20.35 -31.48 -10.68
C ARG A 134 -19.37 -30.38 -11.06
N ARG A 135 -19.68 -29.57 -12.08
CA ARG A 135 -18.82 -28.45 -12.51
C ARG A 135 -18.72 -27.36 -11.45
N VAL A 136 -19.84 -26.98 -10.85
CA VAL A 136 -19.86 -25.95 -9.79
C VAL A 136 -18.97 -26.36 -8.63
N ILE A 137 -19.08 -27.61 -8.19
CA ILE A 137 -18.29 -28.14 -7.07
C ILE A 137 -16.80 -28.22 -7.43
N ALA A 138 -16.47 -28.76 -8.60
CA ALA A 138 -15.09 -28.83 -9.07
C ALA A 138 -14.44 -27.43 -9.17
N ASN A 139 -15.18 -26.44 -9.70
CA ASN A 139 -14.72 -25.06 -9.78
C ASN A 139 -14.50 -24.46 -8.38
N ALA A 140 -15.44 -24.67 -7.45
CA ALA A 140 -15.30 -24.18 -6.08
C ALA A 140 -14.09 -24.80 -5.36
N GLU A 141 -13.84 -26.10 -5.56
CA GLU A 141 -12.70 -26.81 -4.97
C GLU A 141 -11.35 -26.39 -5.56
N ALA A 142 -11.29 -26.09 -6.86
CA ALA A 142 -10.09 -25.55 -7.50
C ALA A 142 -9.80 -24.10 -7.06
N TYR A 143 -10.86 -23.29 -6.89
CA TYR A 143 -10.76 -21.88 -6.56
C TYR A 143 -10.38 -21.62 -5.09
N ARG A 144 -10.94 -22.42 -4.17
CA ARG A 144 -10.76 -22.25 -2.72
C ARG A 144 -9.31 -22.17 -2.24
N PRO A 145 -8.40 -23.11 -2.58
CA PRO A 145 -7.02 -23.08 -2.08
C PRO A 145 -6.28 -21.84 -2.56
N ILE A 146 -6.52 -21.38 -3.79
CA ILE A 146 -5.87 -20.19 -4.36
C ILE A 146 -6.28 -18.94 -3.58
N VAL A 147 -7.59 -18.75 -3.37
CA VAL A 147 -8.09 -17.61 -2.58
C VAL A 147 -7.61 -17.66 -1.15
N THR A 148 -7.57 -18.85 -0.54
CA THR A 148 -7.11 -19.03 0.84
C THR A 148 -5.63 -18.64 0.97
N ASP A 149 -4.80 -19.02 0.01
CA ASP A 149 -3.39 -18.65 -0.03
C ASP A 149 -3.20 -17.14 -0.15
N VAL A 150 -3.90 -16.48 -1.09
CA VAL A 150 -3.84 -15.01 -1.25
C VAL A 150 -4.30 -14.29 0.03
N ILE A 151 -5.41 -14.71 0.63
CA ILE A 151 -5.90 -14.11 1.88
C ILE A 151 -4.86 -14.29 2.99
N GLY A 152 -4.30 -15.48 3.14
CA GLY A 152 -3.29 -15.79 4.15
C GLY A 152 -2.00 -14.98 3.98
N LYS A 153 -1.49 -14.88 2.74
CA LYS A 153 -0.36 -14.02 2.39
C LYS A 153 -0.62 -12.57 2.80
N ARG A 154 -1.76 -12.01 2.40
CA ARG A 154 -2.14 -10.62 2.71
C ARG A 154 -2.23 -10.36 4.21
N GLN A 155 -2.91 -11.23 4.96
CA GLN A 155 -3.03 -11.11 6.42
C GLN A 155 -1.67 -11.18 7.12
N ARG A 156 -0.79 -12.10 6.70
CA ARG A 156 0.56 -12.19 7.24
C ARG A 156 1.36 -10.91 7.01
N LEU A 157 1.28 -10.32 5.81
CA LEU A 157 1.99 -9.08 5.49
C LEU A 157 1.40 -7.89 6.25
N GLU A 158 0.07 -7.83 6.43
CA GLU A 158 -0.59 -6.84 7.29
C GLU A 158 -0.10 -6.92 8.75
N ASP A 159 0.01 -8.13 9.30
CA ASP A 159 0.58 -8.34 10.65
C ASP A 159 2.05 -7.90 10.75
N GLN A 160 2.84 -8.13 9.70
CA GLN A 160 4.24 -7.66 9.64
C GLN A 160 4.35 -6.14 9.57
N ILE A 161 3.48 -5.47 8.79
CA ILE A 161 3.42 -4.01 8.73
C ILE A 161 3.09 -3.47 10.12
N ARG A 162 2.05 -4.00 10.78
CA ARG A 162 1.67 -3.57 12.13
C ARG A 162 2.81 -3.72 13.12
N ALA A 163 3.49 -4.88 13.13
CA ALA A 163 4.62 -5.12 14.01
C ALA A 163 5.80 -4.15 13.74
N ALA A 164 6.04 -3.78 12.49
CA ALA A 164 7.08 -2.82 12.13
C ALA A 164 6.73 -1.39 12.53
N VAL A 165 5.45 -1.00 12.46
CA VAL A 165 4.95 0.28 12.98
C VAL A 165 5.13 0.35 14.50
N ASP A 166 4.72 -0.69 15.22
CA ASP A 166 4.87 -0.76 16.69
C ASP A 166 6.36 -0.65 17.12
N ALA A 167 7.28 -1.14 16.27
CA ALA A 167 8.72 -1.04 16.49
C ALA A 167 9.35 0.29 16.02
N GLY A 168 8.61 1.14 15.32
CA GLY A 168 9.15 2.34 14.66
C GLY A 168 10.15 2.02 13.54
N ASP A 169 10.11 0.81 12.96
CA ASP A 169 11.11 0.32 12.01
C ASP A 169 10.67 0.60 10.56
N ALA A 170 11.01 1.80 10.10
CA ALA A 170 10.80 2.17 8.71
C ALA A 170 11.59 1.31 7.70
N GLY A 171 12.67 0.64 8.12
CA GLY A 171 13.44 -0.27 7.27
C GLY A 171 12.65 -1.55 7.01
N ALA A 172 12.08 -2.13 8.07
CA ALA A 172 11.22 -3.31 7.99
C ALA A 172 10.00 -3.06 7.10
N ILE A 173 9.30 -1.92 7.25
CA ILE A 173 8.14 -1.59 6.40
C ILE A 173 8.54 -1.55 4.91
N ARG A 174 9.70 -0.96 4.57
CA ARG A 174 10.18 -0.89 3.18
C ARG A 174 10.51 -2.27 2.60
N ALA A 175 10.99 -3.19 3.42
CA ALA A 175 11.39 -4.53 2.99
C ALA A 175 10.18 -5.46 2.73
N ILE A 176 9.01 -5.15 3.28
CA ILE A 176 7.79 -5.93 3.06
C ILE A 176 7.37 -5.82 1.58
N SER A 177 7.08 -6.96 0.98
CA SER A 177 6.67 -7.06 -0.42
C SER A 177 5.72 -8.24 -0.60
N TRP A 178 4.85 -8.11 -1.61
CA TRP A 178 4.02 -9.22 -2.07
C TRP A 178 4.92 -10.26 -2.74
N PRO A 179 4.91 -11.54 -2.33
CA PRO A 179 5.77 -12.55 -2.92
C PRO A 179 5.27 -12.91 -4.33
N GLU A 180 6.16 -12.82 -5.33
CA GLU A 180 5.91 -13.42 -6.65
C GLU A 180 5.86 -14.95 -6.52
N GLU A 181 4.98 -15.62 -7.27
CA GLU A 181 4.91 -17.08 -7.26
C GLU A 181 6.25 -17.69 -7.70
N VAL A 182 6.80 -18.59 -6.89
CA VAL A 182 7.81 -19.54 -7.37
C VAL A 182 7.04 -20.57 -8.19
N SER A 183 7.19 -20.49 -9.51
CA SER A 183 6.56 -21.37 -10.51
C SER A 183 6.71 -22.86 -10.20
#